data_AF-A0A7Y4QNH1-F1
#
_entry.id   AF-A0A7Y4QNH1-F1
#
_cell.length_a   1.000
_cell.length_b   1.000
_cell.length_c   1.000
_cell.angle_alpha   90.00
_cell.angle_beta   90.00
_cell.angle_gamma   90.00
#
_symmetry.space_group_name_H-M   'P 1'
#
loop_
_entity.id
_entity.type
_entity.pdbx_description
1 polymer ?
#
loop_
_entity_poly.entity_id
_entity_poly.type
_entity_poly.pdbx_seq_one_letter_code
_entity_poly.pdbx_strand_id
1 'polypeptide(L)'
;MFGLIELVLLPLVLLFAIPIGLAMLAFWVWMLIHAIQNKGLNDGERIAWVLVIVFVHFLGAVLYFFIGKPKGKMPPAAATA
;
A
#
# COMPACT_ATOMS: atom_id res chain seq x y z
N MET A 1 28.28 -28.64 -15.19
CA MET A 1 27.23 -28.39 -14.16
C MET A 1 26.43 -27.10 -14.38
N PHE A 2 26.94 -26.06 -15.05
CA PHE A 2 26.25 -24.76 -15.19
C PHE A 2 25.03 -24.73 -16.14
N GLY A 3 25.04 -25.43 -17.29
CA GLY A 3 24.01 -25.21 -18.34
C GLY A 3 22.60 -25.75 -18.05
N LEU A 4 22.48 -26.91 -17.38
CA LEU A 4 21.17 -27.56 -17.17
C LEU A 4 20.41 -26.92 -15.99
N ILE A 5 21.14 -26.42 -15.01
CA ILE A 5 20.58 -25.73 -13.84
C ILE A 5 19.97 -24.39 -14.26
N GLU A 6 20.67 -23.57 -15.05
CA GLU A 6 20.11 -22.29 -15.49
C GLU A 6 18.92 -22.45 -16.44
N LEU A 7 18.96 -23.45 -17.33
CA LEU A 7 17.85 -23.76 -18.23
C LEU A 7 16.53 -24.03 -17.49
N VAL A 8 16.61 -24.59 -16.27
CA VAL A 8 15.43 -24.93 -15.46
C VAL A 8 15.13 -23.85 -14.42
N LEU A 9 16.13 -23.32 -13.73
CA LEU A 9 15.92 -22.36 -12.65
C LEU A 9 15.46 -20.99 -13.14
N LEU A 10 15.97 -20.50 -14.26
CA LEU A 10 15.63 -19.18 -14.78
C LEU A 10 14.13 -19.05 -15.13
N PRO A 11 13.52 -19.95 -15.94
CA PRO A 11 12.08 -19.89 -16.21
C PRO A 11 11.23 -20.16 -14.96
N LEU A 12 11.70 -21.03 -14.04
CA LEU A 12 11.01 -21.28 -12.77
C LEU A 12 10.96 -20.02 -11.91
N VAL A 13 12.07 -19.29 -11.79
CA VAL A 13 12.12 -18.01 -11.07
C VAL A 13 11.20 -16.99 -11.72
N LEU A 14 11.21 -16.86 -13.04
CA LEU A 14 10.33 -15.93 -13.76
C LEU A 14 8.84 -16.26 -13.56
N LEU A 15 8.48 -17.55 -13.55
CA LEU A 15 7.11 -18.00 -13.32
C LEU A 15 6.53 -17.50 -12.00
N PHE A 16 7.34 -17.38 -10.96
CA PHE A 16 6.89 -16.86 -9.66
C PHE A 16 7.14 -15.36 -9.51
N ALA A 17 8.27 -14.85 -10.00
CA ALA A 17 8.64 -13.44 -9.84
C ALA A 17 7.67 -12.49 -10.55
N ILE A 18 7.21 -12.85 -11.76
CA ILE A 18 6.26 -12.02 -12.53
C ILE A 18 4.92 -11.83 -11.80
N PRO A 19 4.18 -12.89 -11.41
CA PRO A 19 2.90 -12.70 -10.72
C PRO A 19 3.07 -12.04 -9.36
N ILE A 20 4.16 -12.30 -8.63
CA ILE A 20 4.44 -11.62 -7.36
C ILE A 20 4.67 -10.13 -7.58
N GLY A 21 5.50 -9.75 -8.57
CA GLY A 21 5.74 -8.35 -8.92
C GLY A 21 4.47 -7.63 -9.33
N LEU A 22 3.62 -8.27 -10.14
CA LEU A 22 2.31 -7.73 -10.52
C LEU A 22 1.37 -7.58 -9.32
N ALA A 23 1.34 -8.56 -8.41
CA ALA A 23 0.53 -8.49 -7.20
C ALA A 23 0.99 -7.34 -6.28
N MET A 24 2.30 -7.14 -6.14
CA MET A 24 2.85 -6.02 -5.37
C MET A 24 2.50 -4.67 -5.99
N LEU A 25 2.61 -4.54 -7.32
CA LEU A 25 2.23 -3.34 -8.05
C LEU A 25 0.72 -3.07 -7.91
N ALA A 26 -0.10 -4.10 -8.14
CA ALA A 26 -1.56 -4.02 -8.02
C ALA A 26 -1.97 -3.62 -6.60
N PHE A 27 -1.35 -4.21 -5.57
CA PHE A 27 -1.58 -3.84 -4.17
C PHE A 27 -1.21 -2.38 -3.90
N TRP A 28 -0.05 -1.93 -4.38
CA TRP A 28 0.38 -0.53 -4.21
C TRP A 28 -0.58 0.46 -4.87
N VAL A 29 -0.96 0.24 -6.13
CA VAL A 29 -1.94 1.07 -6.84
C VAL A 29 -3.29 1.05 -6.13
N TRP A 30 -3.74 -0.14 -5.70
CA TRP A 30 -5.00 -0.27 -4.99
C TRP A 30 -5.02 0.52 -3.69
N MET A 31 -3.94 0.52 -2.91
CA MET A 31 -3.82 1.33 -1.69
C MET A 31 -3.84 2.83 -1.99
N LEU A 32 -3.22 3.26 -3.08
CA LEU A 32 -3.28 4.66 -3.52
C LEU A 32 -4.72 5.09 -3.86
N ILE A 33 -5.43 4.27 -4.64
CA ILE A 33 -6.84 4.50 -4.98
C ILE A 33 -7.69 4.53 -3.71
N HIS A 34 -7.49 3.57 -2.81
CA HIS A 34 -8.21 3.51 -1.55
C HIS A 34 -7.96 4.75 -0.68
N ALA A 35 -6.72 5.24 -0.59
CA ALA A 35 -6.39 6.49 0.10
C ALA A 35 -7.12 7.69 -0.49
N ILE A 36 -7.12 7.84 -1.81
CA ILE A 36 -7.80 8.95 -2.51
C ILE A 36 -9.32 8.92 -2.29
N GLN A 37 -9.92 7.73 -2.32
CA GLN A 37 -11.37 7.56 -2.20
C GLN A 37 -11.87 7.53 -0.74
N ASN A 38 -10.97 7.49 0.24
CA ASN A 38 -11.34 7.39 1.65
C ASN A 38 -11.96 8.69 2.18
N LYS A 39 -13.30 8.72 2.25
CA LYS A 39 -14.10 9.82 2.81
C LYS A 39 -14.06 9.89 4.33
N GLY A 40 -13.52 8.87 5.01
CA GLY A 40 -13.38 8.85 6.46
C GLY A 40 -12.19 9.68 6.97
N LEU A 41 -11.21 9.97 6.10
CA LEU A 41 -10.08 10.83 6.42
C LEU A 41 -10.42 12.29 6.18
N ASN A 42 -9.89 13.17 7.04
CA ASN A 42 -9.88 14.60 6.76
C ASN A 42 -9.04 14.88 5.50
N ASP A 43 -9.29 15.99 4.81
CA ASP A 43 -8.63 16.32 3.53
C ASP A 43 -7.09 16.37 3.68
N GLY A 44 -6.60 16.94 4.79
CA GLY A 44 -5.16 16.96 5.10
C GLY A 44 -4.56 15.57 5.34
N GLU A 45 -5.27 14.70 6.06
CA GLU A 45 -4.80 13.32 6.31
C GLU A 45 -4.80 12.50 5.03
N ARG A 46 -5.80 12.69 4.17
CA ARG A 46 -5.88 12.04 2.86
C ARG A 46 -4.68 12.42 2.00
N ILE A 47 -4.38 13.71 1.88
CA ILE A 47 -3.25 14.21 1.09
C ILE A 47 -1.93 13.66 1.67
N ALA A 48 -1.76 13.68 2.99
CA ALA A 48 -0.58 13.13 3.64
C ALA A 48 -0.37 11.64 3.31
N TRP A 49 -1.43 10.82 3.41
CA TRP A 49 -1.34 9.40 3.08
C TRP A 49 -1.06 9.14 1.61
N VAL A 50 -1.67 9.90 0.70
CA VAL A 50 -1.38 9.82 -0.75
C VAL A 50 0.10 10.12 -1.01
N LEU A 51 0.65 11.18 -0.40
CA LEU A 51 2.08 11.52 -0.51
C LEU A 51 2.97 10.40 0.04
N VAL A 52 2.65 9.86 1.22
CA VAL A 52 3.41 8.74 1.80
C VAL A 52 3.40 7.52 0.90
N ILE A 53 2.26 7.13 0.33
CA ILE A 53 2.16 5.97 -0.58
C ILE A 53 2.98 6.21 -1.85
N VAL A 54 2.96 7.43 -2.40
CA VAL A 54 3.70 7.77 -3.63
C VAL A 54 5.22 7.81 -3.40
N PHE A 55 5.69 8.47 -2.34
CA PHE A 55 7.12 8.63 -2.10
C PHE A 55 7.76 7.39 -1.48
N VAL A 56 7.04 6.69 -0.60
CA VAL A 56 7.55 5.52 0.15
C VAL A 56 7.16 4.19 -0.55
N HIS A 57 6.45 4.26 -1.68
CA HIS A 57 6.05 3.12 -2.52
C HIS A 57 5.36 2.00 -1.71
N PHE A 58 5.81 0.74 -1.88
CA PHE A 58 5.21 -0.44 -1.28
C PHE A 58 5.13 -0.34 0.25
N LEU A 59 6.17 0.20 0.89
CA LEU A 59 6.18 0.39 2.34
C LEU A 59 5.12 1.42 2.77
N GLY A 60 4.94 2.51 2.00
CA GLY A 60 3.86 3.47 2.24
C GLY A 60 2.45 2.86 2.11
N ALA A 61 2.24 1.99 1.11
CA ALA A 61 0.99 1.25 0.94
C ALA A 61 0.70 0.30 2.11
N VAL A 62 1.70 -0.44 2.59
CA VAL A 62 1.57 -1.31 3.77
C VAL A 62 1.27 -0.49 5.03
N LEU A 63 1.97 0.61 5.25
CA LEU A 63 1.71 1.49 6.40
C LEU A 63 0.29 2.06 6.37
N TYR A 64 -0.17 2.52 5.20
CA TYR A 64 -1.55 2.99 5.03
C TYR A 64 -2.57 1.90 5.34
N PHE A 65 -2.36 0.67 4.88
CA PHE A 65 -3.27 -0.45 5.13
C PHE A 65 -3.48 -0.71 6.63
N PHE A 66 -2.43 -0.63 7.44
CA PHE A 66 -2.53 -0.87 8.88
C PHE A 66 -2.98 0.36 9.68
N ILE A 67 -2.48 1.55 9.34
CA ILE A 67 -2.57 2.77 10.18
C ILE A 67 -3.57 3.79 9.64
N GLY A 68 -3.85 3.80 8.33
CA GLY A 68 -4.68 4.79 7.63
C GLY A 68 -6.18 4.74 7.94
N LYS A 69 -6.59 4.12 9.06
CA LYS A 69 -7.99 4.03 9.49
C LYS A 69 -8.45 5.39 10.05
N PRO A 70 -9.70 5.80 9.79
CA PRO A 70 -10.27 7.01 10.35
C PRO A 70 -10.21 6.96 11.87
N LYS A 71 -9.54 7.93 12.50
CA LYS A 71 -9.69 8.11 13.94
C LYS A 71 -11.08 8.71 14.15
N GLY A 72 -11.96 7.94 14.81
CA GLY A 72 -13.31 8.39 15.12
C GLY A 72 -13.24 9.77 15.78
N LYS A 73 -13.94 10.74 15.18
CA LYS A 73 -14.04 12.10 15.71
C LYS A 73 -14.50 11.98 17.16
N MET A 74 -13.64 12.29 18.12
CA MET A 74 -14.06 12.32 19.52
C MET A 74 -15.17 13.37 19.64
N PRO A 75 -16.36 13.03 20.15
CA PRO A 75 -17.45 13.98 20.27
C PRO A 75 -17.01 15.20 21.09
N PRO A 76 -17.37 16.43 20.67
CA PRO A 76 -17.05 17.66 21.40
C PRO A 76 -17.88 17.76 22.69
N ALA A 77 -17.63 16.88 23.65
CA ALA A 77 -18.34 16.80 24.92
C ALA A 77 -17.51 17.32 26.12
N ALA A 78 -16.30 17.85 25.88
CA ALA A 78 -15.40 18.30 26.95
C ALA A 78 -15.09 19.82 26.90
N ALA A 79 -15.89 20.62 26.20
CA ALA A 79 -15.70 22.07 26.08
C ALA A 79 -16.76 22.91 26.84
N THR A 80 -17.61 22.26 27.64
CA THR A 80 -18.62 22.92 28.48
C THR A 80 -18.53 22.36 29.90
N ALA A 81 -17.55 22.82 30.67
CA ALA A 81 -17.52 22.73 32.13
C ALA A 81 -16.78 23.94 32.68
#